data_AF-A0A2H9MXN9-F1
#
_entry.id   AF-A0A2H9MXN9-F1
#
_cell.length_a   1.000
_cell.length_b   1.000
_cell.length_c   1.000
_cell.angle_alpha   90.00
_cell.angle_beta   90.00
_cell.angle_gamma   90.00
#
_symmetry.space_group_name_H-M   'P 1'
#
loop_
_entity.id
_entity.type
_entity.pdbx_description
1 polymer ?
#
loop_
_entity_poly.entity_id
_entity_poly.type
_entity_poly.pdbx_seq_one_letter_code
_entity_poly.pdbx_strand_id
1 'polypeptide(L)'
;MMLAPSFAFGSHIIDDMDAFAQYLDIAQISSEKYVLTIDDKTYNIHYGYHGSFEVNLEKIEEYPKLSFMEIIPERKSIQITMESVPSTSIFWLRLPFDVISAENAQYRLVIDGVDTQYDLIKYPDNYALGMMIPKDTKNIEVIGSYVVPEFGVFPIMILGITLVGIVYLARNSRFFNTRIN
;
A
#
# COMPACT_ATOMS: atom_id res chain seq x y z
N MET A 1 -1.16 -26.72 -30.31
CA MET A 1 -2.00 -26.88 -29.10
C MET A 1 -1.19 -26.32 -27.94
N MET A 2 -1.57 -25.13 -27.45
CA MET A 2 -0.84 -24.37 -26.44
C MET A 2 -1.14 -24.95 -25.05
N LEU A 3 -0.10 -25.21 -24.24
CA LEU A 3 -0.25 -25.51 -22.82
C LEU A 3 -0.35 -24.18 -22.08
N ALA A 4 -1.49 -23.92 -21.44
CA ALA A 4 -1.63 -22.82 -20.49
C ALA A 4 -0.81 -23.12 -19.23
N PRO A 5 -0.05 -22.17 -18.66
CA PRO A 5 0.55 -22.36 -17.35
C PRO A 5 -0.56 -22.37 -16.30
N SER A 6 -0.59 -23.43 -15.49
CA SER A 6 -1.43 -23.53 -14.30
C SER A 6 -0.91 -22.56 -13.24
N PHE A 7 -1.66 -21.49 -12.96
CA PHE A 7 -1.44 -20.65 -11.79
C PHE A 7 -1.93 -21.41 -10.55
N ALA A 8 -1.02 -21.89 -9.72
CA ALA A 8 -1.34 -22.41 -8.40
C ALA A 8 -1.18 -21.27 -7.38
N PHE A 9 -2.29 -20.76 -6.86
CA PHE A 9 -2.31 -19.85 -5.71
C PHE A 9 -2.20 -20.69 -4.43
N GLY A 10 -1.09 -20.59 -3.71
CA GLY A 10 -0.96 -21.18 -2.38
C GLY A 10 -1.46 -20.21 -1.31
N SER A 11 -2.76 -20.24 -0.99
CA SER A 11 -3.31 -19.53 0.17
C SER A 11 -3.33 -20.48 1.38
N HIS A 12 -2.32 -20.43 2.23
CA HIS A 12 -2.42 -21.06 3.55
C HIS A 12 -3.11 -20.08 4.51
N ILE A 13 -4.43 -20.19 4.62
CA ILE A 13 -5.21 -19.49 5.66
C ILE A 13 -5.18 -20.37 6.91
N ILE A 14 -4.51 -19.90 7.96
CA ILE A 14 -4.54 -20.53 9.28
C ILE A 14 -5.80 -20.01 9.98
N ASP A 15 -6.79 -20.87 10.16
CA ASP A 15 -8.15 -20.55 10.63
C ASP A 15 -8.33 -20.57 12.17
N ASP A 16 -7.25 -20.71 12.95
CA ASP A 16 -7.36 -20.86 14.41
C ASP A 16 -7.44 -19.49 15.12
N MET A 17 -8.67 -19.00 15.30
CA MET A 17 -8.99 -17.68 15.88
C MET A 17 -8.59 -17.53 17.36
N ASP A 18 -8.35 -18.62 18.11
CA ASP A 18 -8.08 -18.56 19.54
C ASP A 18 -6.57 -18.43 19.88
N ALA A 19 -5.68 -18.65 18.92
CA ALA A 19 -4.22 -18.53 19.13
C ALA A 19 -3.68 -17.08 19.04
N PHE A 20 -4.50 -16.13 18.57
CA PHE A 20 -4.05 -14.75 18.25
C PHE A 20 -4.39 -13.71 19.32
N ALA A 21 -5.17 -14.03 20.35
CA ALA A 21 -5.69 -13.05 21.30
C ALA A 21 -4.64 -12.49 22.30
N GLN A 22 -3.37 -12.92 22.25
CA GLN A 22 -2.36 -12.52 23.24
C GLN A 22 -0.95 -12.25 22.70
N TYR A 23 -0.71 -12.22 21.39
CA TYR A 23 0.61 -11.86 20.88
C TYR A 23 0.62 -10.39 20.46
N LEU A 24 1.21 -9.55 21.29
CA LEU A 24 1.96 -8.42 20.75
C LEU A 24 2.98 -9.05 19.80
N ASP A 25 2.67 -9.07 18.50
CA ASP A 25 3.48 -9.78 17.52
C ASP A 25 4.92 -9.31 17.67
N ILE A 26 5.86 -10.21 17.96
CA ILE A 26 7.28 -9.85 18.09
C ILE A 26 7.75 -9.14 16.80
N ALA A 27 7.13 -9.45 15.66
CA ALA A 27 7.34 -8.71 14.42
C ALA A 27 6.87 -7.25 14.51
N GLN A 28 5.74 -6.95 15.17
CA GLN A 28 5.29 -5.56 15.39
C GLN A 28 6.21 -4.80 16.36
N ILE A 29 6.73 -5.47 17.39
CA ILE A 29 7.66 -4.84 18.37
C ILE A 29 9.02 -4.55 17.72
N SER A 30 9.49 -5.42 16.83
CA SER A 30 10.73 -5.25 16.06
C SER A 30 10.54 -4.52 14.72
N SER A 31 9.32 -4.04 14.46
CA SER A 31 8.97 -3.32 13.23
C SER A 31 9.53 -1.90 13.23
N GLU A 32 9.96 -1.46 12.05
CA GLU A 32 10.02 -0.04 11.77
C GLU A 32 8.61 0.48 11.45
N LYS A 33 8.38 1.77 11.70
CA LYS A 33 7.09 2.40 11.55
C LYS A 33 7.21 3.59 10.60
N TYR A 34 6.46 3.54 9.51
CA TYR A 34 6.25 4.67 8.63
C TYR A 34 4.91 5.36 8.96
N VAL A 35 4.91 6.69 9.03
CA VAL A 35 3.70 7.48 9.32
C VAL A 35 3.23 8.15 8.03
N LEU A 36 2.09 7.70 7.53
CA LEU A 36 1.38 8.35 6.43
C LEU A 36 0.42 9.38 7.02
N THR A 37 0.48 10.61 6.54
CA THR A 37 -0.43 11.69 6.96
C THR A 37 -1.31 12.10 5.80
N ILE A 38 -2.62 11.99 5.98
CA ILE A 38 -3.63 12.29 4.96
C ILE A 38 -4.77 13.05 5.64
N ASP A 39 -5.03 14.29 5.23
CA ASP A 39 -6.11 15.12 5.80
C ASP A 39 -6.14 15.13 7.34
N ASP A 40 -4.99 15.41 7.95
CA ASP A 40 -4.77 15.43 9.41
C ASP A 40 -5.00 14.09 10.14
N LYS A 41 -5.30 13.01 9.40
CA LYS A 41 -5.29 11.64 9.93
C LYS A 41 -3.93 11.02 9.71
N THR A 42 -3.46 10.31 10.73
CA THR A 42 -2.20 9.58 10.69
C THR A 42 -2.48 8.09 10.62
N TYR A 43 -1.81 7.43 9.68
CA TYR A 43 -1.85 5.99 9.50
C TYR A 43 -0.46 5.42 9.74
N ASN A 44 -0.39 4.40 10.59
CA ASN A 44 0.86 3.76 10.93
C ASN A 44 1.02 2.51 10.08
N ILE A 45 2.04 2.51 9.24
CA ILE A 45 2.41 1.35 8.44
C ILE A 45 3.64 0.71 9.08
N HIS A 46 3.49 -0.53 9.54
CA HIS A 46 4.57 -1.29 10.15
C HIS A 46 5.27 -2.13 9.08
N TYR A 47 6.61 -2.10 9.05
CA TYR A 47 7.41 -2.87 8.10
C TYR A 47 8.67 -3.44 8.75
N GLY A 48 9.32 -4.37 8.08
CA GLY A 48 10.62 -4.89 8.52
C GLY A 48 11.34 -5.72 7.46
N TYR A 49 12.61 -6.01 7.74
CA TYR A 49 13.54 -6.70 6.82
C TYR A 49 13.99 -8.08 7.32
N HIS A 50 13.51 -8.48 8.49
CA HIS A 50 13.91 -9.72 9.16
C HIS A 50 12.73 -10.71 9.14
N GLY A 51 12.99 -11.94 8.69
CA GLY A 51 12.21 -13.08 9.12
C GLY A 51 12.52 -13.37 10.60
N SER A 52 11.55 -13.92 11.34
CA SER A 52 11.62 -14.15 12.81
C SER A 52 12.82 -15.00 13.31
N PHE A 53 13.74 -15.45 12.44
CA PHE A 53 14.76 -16.45 12.76
C PHE A 53 16.20 -16.10 12.33
N GLU A 54 16.44 -14.97 11.65
CA GLU A 54 17.79 -14.61 11.19
C GLU A 54 18.42 -13.54 12.08
N VAL A 55 18.79 -13.93 13.30
CA VAL A 55 19.67 -13.12 14.17
C VAL A 55 21.06 -13.70 14.09
N ASN A 56 21.74 -13.51 12.95
CA ASN A 56 23.16 -13.85 12.87
C ASN A 56 23.97 -12.64 13.37
N LEU A 57 24.24 -12.62 14.68
CA LEU A 57 24.96 -11.56 15.40
C LEU A 57 26.36 -11.24 14.84
N GLU A 58 26.90 -12.08 13.96
CA GLU A 58 28.24 -11.95 13.38
C GLU A 58 28.24 -11.29 11.98
N LYS A 59 27.08 -11.14 11.34
CA LYS A 59 26.97 -10.45 10.04
C LYS A 59 26.40 -9.05 10.25
N ILE A 60 27.28 -8.06 10.16
CA ILE A 60 26.90 -6.67 9.92
C ILE A 60 26.51 -6.58 8.43
N GLU A 61 25.41 -7.23 8.04
CA GLU A 61 24.79 -6.90 6.76
C GLU A 61 24.13 -5.54 6.93
N GLU A 62 24.48 -4.58 6.07
CA GLU A 62 23.72 -3.34 5.98
C GLU A 62 22.26 -3.74 5.71
N TYR A 63 21.32 -3.15 6.45
CA TYR A 63 19.91 -3.43 6.23
C TYR A 63 19.39 -2.61 5.05
N PRO A 64 18.37 -3.09 4.33
CA PRO A 64 17.65 -2.25 3.39
C PRO A 64 17.11 -1.02 4.11
N LYS A 65 17.11 0.12 3.43
CA LYS A 65 16.65 1.39 3.98
C LYS A 65 15.53 1.93 3.11
N LEU A 66 14.40 2.20 3.75
CA LEU A 66 13.25 2.82 3.12
C LEU A 66 13.43 4.34 3.11
N SER A 67 13.17 4.96 1.96
CA SER A 67 13.21 6.41 1.82
C SER A 67 11.85 7.03 2.17
N PHE A 68 10.80 6.63 1.46
CA PHE A 68 9.43 7.08 1.71
C PHE A 68 8.40 6.08 1.19
N MET A 69 7.19 6.17 1.75
CA MET A 69 5.99 5.54 1.21
C MET A 69 5.01 6.62 0.78
N GLU A 70 4.33 6.35 -0.32
CA GLU A 70 3.32 7.22 -0.92
C GLU A 70 2.11 6.37 -1.33
N ILE A 71 0.91 6.93 -1.21
CA ILE A 71 -0.30 6.32 -1.73
C ILE A 71 -0.53 6.89 -3.12
N ILE A 72 -0.90 6.04 -4.09
CA ILE A 72 -1.24 6.44 -5.45
C ILE A 72 -2.71 6.07 -5.70
N PRO A 73 -3.67 6.98 -5.43
CA PRO A 73 -5.10 6.72 -5.51
C PRO A 73 -5.55 6.27 -6.90
N GLU A 74 -4.96 6.85 -7.96
CA GLU A 74 -5.30 6.56 -9.36
C GLU A 74 -5.03 5.10 -9.72
N ARG A 75 -4.01 4.52 -9.07
CA ARG A 75 -3.58 3.13 -9.25
C ARG A 75 -4.06 2.20 -8.14
N LYS A 76 -4.70 2.75 -7.10
CA LYS A 76 -5.15 2.04 -5.91
C LYS A 76 -4.01 1.29 -5.22
N SER A 77 -2.86 1.95 -5.13
CA SER A 77 -1.63 1.32 -4.68
C SER A 77 -0.91 2.12 -3.60
N ILE A 78 -0.02 1.44 -2.89
CA ILE A 78 1.01 2.06 -2.06
C ILE A 78 2.33 1.83 -2.78
N GLN A 79 3.03 2.92 -3.09
CA GLN A 79 4.39 2.90 -3.61
C GLN A 79 5.38 3.10 -2.47
N ILE A 80 6.44 2.32 -2.50
CA ILE A 80 7.51 2.30 -1.51
C ILE A 80 8.81 2.53 -2.26
N THR A 81 9.49 3.61 -1.91
CA THR A 81 10.78 3.96 -2.49
C THR A 81 11.88 3.58 -1.51
N MET A 82 12.79 2.73 -1.97
CA MET A 82 13.96 2.31 -1.20
C MET A 82 15.13 3.27 -1.45
N GLU A 83 15.81 3.66 -0.38
CA GLU A 83 17.06 4.41 -0.44
C GLU A 83 18.22 3.48 -0.80
N SER A 84 18.27 2.29 -0.17
CA SER A 84 19.28 1.27 -0.45
C SER A 84 18.76 -0.13 -0.15
N VAL A 85 19.18 -1.11 -0.95
CA VAL A 85 18.92 -2.54 -0.73
C VAL A 85 20.22 -3.31 -0.99
N PRO A 86 21.08 -3.48 0.02
CA PRO A 86 22.47 -3.94 -0.17
C PRO A 86 22.57 -5.43 -0.52
N SER A 87 21.61 -6.24 -0.08
CA SER A 87 21.50 -7.68 -0.37
C SER A 87 20.04 -8.08 -0.59
N THR A 88 19.83 -9.23 -1.24
CA THR A 88 18.48 -9.78 -1.40
C THR A 88 17.92 -10.14 -0.04
N SER A 89 16.81 -9.52 0.34
CA SER A 89 16.26 -9.56 1.70
C SER A 89 14.78 -9.91 1.67
N ILE A 90 14.25 -10.41 2.80
CA ILE A 90 12.81 -10.58 3.00
C ILE A 90 12.28 -9.26 3.53
N PHE A 91 11.35 -8.64 2.81
CA PHE A 91 10.66 -7.44 3.24
C PHE A 91 9.22 -7.80 3.56
N TRP A 92 8.72 -7.32 4.69
CA TRP A 92 7.33 -7.50 5.05
C TRP A 92 6.70 -6.18 5.47
N LEU A 93 5.40 -6.08 5.23
CA LEU A 93 4.61 -4.87 5.40
C LEU A 93 3.24 -5.21 5.96
N ARG A 94 2.80 -4.48 6.98
CA ARG A 94 1.41 -4.53 7.44
C ARG A 94 0.56 -3.53 6.67
N LEU A 95 -0.54 -4.03 6.14
CA LEU A 95 -1.52 -3.33 5.33
C LEU A 95 -2.81 -3.15 6.16
N PRO A 96 -3.02 -1.99 6.79
CA PRO A 96 -4.26 -1.71 7.51
C PRO A 96 -5.42 -1.63 6.53
N PHE A 97 -6.56 -2.24 6.86
CA PHE A 97 -7.74 -2.27 5.96
C PHE A 97 -8.29 -0.88 5.65
N ASP A 98 -8.12 0.06 6.58
CA ASP A 98 -8.53 1.45 6.42
C ASP A 98 -7.65 2.23 5.42
N VAL A 99 -6.45 1.74 5.13
CA VAL A 99 -5.49 2.37 4.20
C VAL A 99 -5.54 1.70 2.84
N ILE A 100 -5.43 0.37 2.79
CA ILE A 100 -5.44 -0.38 1.53
C ILE A 100 -6.12 -1.74 1.71
N SER A 101 -6.98 -2.09 0.76
CA SER A 101 -7.64 -3.39 0.74
C SER A 101 -7.76 -3.92 -0.69
N ALA A 102 -7.82 -5.24 -0.81
CA ALA A 102 -8.01 -5.94 -2.07
C ALA A 102 -9.22 -6.86 -2.00
N GLU A 103 -9.98 -6.92 -3.08
CA GLU A 103 -11.09 -7.85 -3.24
C GLU A 103 -10.56 -9.29 -3.15
N ASN A 104 -11.20 -10.12 -2.33
CA ASN A 104 -10.75 -11.48 -2.03
C ASN A 104 -9.30 -11.57 -1.51
N ALA A 105 -8.77 -10.48 -0.92
CA ALA A 105 -7.39 -10.38 -0.45
C ALA A 105 -6.33 -10.59 -1.56
N GLN A 106 -6.68 -10.35 -2.82
CA GLN A 106 -5.78 -10.51 -3.97
C GLN A 106 -5.07 -9.20 -4.30
N TYR A 107 -3.93 -8.95 -3.64
CA TYR A 107 -3.02 -7.87 -4.00
C TYR A 107 -2.21 -8.22 -5.24
N ARG A 108 -1.74 -7.20 -5.97
CA ARG A 108 -0.69 -7.35 -6.99
C ARG A 108 0.55 -6.64 -6.50
N LEU A 109 1.68 -7.34 -6.49
CA LEU A 109 2.97 -6.81 -6.07
C LEU A 109 3.85 -6.60 -7.30
N VAL A 110 4.39 -5.39 -7.45
CA VAL A 110 5.29 -5.02 -8.53
C VAL A 110 6.60 -4.50 -7.93
N ILE A 111 7.73 -5.09 -8.29
CA ILE A 111 9.06 -4.64 -7.85
C ILE A 111 9.82 -4.17 -9.08
N ASP A 112 10.23 -2.90 -9.09
CA ASP A 112 10.91 -2.23 -10.22
C ASP A 112 10.24 -2.49 -11.59
N GLY A 113 8.90 -2.55 -11.60
CA GLY A 113 8.09 -2.78 -12.79
C GLY A 113 7.82 -4.26 -13.13
N VAL A 114 8.31 -5.20 -12.31
CA VAL A 114 8.13 -6.65 -12.51
C VAL A 114 7.13 -7.22 -11.50
N ASP A 115 6.09 -7.88 -12.00
CA ASP A 115 5.13 -8.61 -11.15
C ASP A 115 5.85 -9.71 -10.36
N THR A 116 5.73 -9.67 -9.03
CA THR A 116 6.41 -10.57 -8.10
C THR A 116 5.41 -11.26 -7.17
N GLN A 117 5.76 -12.45 -6.70
CA GLN A 117 4.96 -13.19 -5.73
C GLN A 117 5.15 -12.66 -4.30
N TYR A 118 4.16 -12.93 -3.47
CA TYR A 118 4.16 -12.55 -2.06
C TYR A 118 3.42 -13.60 -1.23
N ASP A 119 3.72 -13.62 0.06
CA ASP A 119 2.98 -14.35 1.08
C ASP A 119 2.06 -13.38 1.83
N LEU A 120 0.87 -13.86 2.20
CA LEU A 120 -0.13 -13.06 2.90
C LEU A 120 -0.59 -13.76 4.17
N ILE A 121 -0.59 -13.04 5.28
CA ILE A 121 -1.12 -13.49 6.57
C ILE A 121 -2.24 -12.55 6.98
N LYS A 122 -3.38 -13.12 7.39
CA LYS A 122 -4.54 -12.37 7.86
C LYS A 122 -4.48 -12.15 9.37
N TYR A 123 -4.61 -10.89 9.77
CA TYR A 123 -4.86 -10.49 11.16
C TYR A 123 -6.29 -9.92 11.28
N PRO A 124 -6.80 -9.72 12.52
CA PRO A 124 -8.15 -9.19 12.72
C PRO A 124 -8.39 -7.80 12.10
N ASP A 125 -7.36 -6.97 12.03
CA ASP A 125 -7.42 -5.54 11.66
C ASP A 125 -6.52 -5.16 10.47
N ASN A 126 -5.67 -6.07 10.00
CA ASN A 126 -4.75 -5.82 8.89
C ASN A 126 -4.35 -7.12 8.17
N TYR A 127 -3.70 -7.00 7.01
CA TYR A 127 -2.94 -8.09 6.41
C TYR A 127 -1.45 -7.85 6.58
N ALA A 128 -0.65 -8.89 6.82
CA ALA A 128 0.80 -8.81 6.64
C ALA A 128 1.18 -9.43 5.29
N LEU A 129 1.86 -8.65 4.47
CA LEU A 129 2.36 -9.05 3.17
C LEU A 129 3.88 -9.20 3.26
N GLY A 130 4.38 -10.42 3.01
CA GLY A 130 5.81 -10.75 2.97
C GLY A 130 6.26 -10.98 1.53
N MET A 131 7.45 -10.50 1.18
CA MET A 131 8.00 -10.58 -0.18
C MET A 131 9.53 -10.64 -0.14
N MET A 132 10.13 -11.14 -1.21
CA MET A 132 11.58 -11.07 -1.41
C MET A 132 11.92 -9.86 -2.27
N ILE A 133 12.79 -8.99 -1.77
CA ILE A 133 13.28 -7.82 -2.50
C ILE A 133 14.72 -8.08 -2.98
N PRO A 134 14.99 -8.05 -4.30
CA PRO A 134 16.34 -8.21 -4.84
C PRO A 134 17.29 -7.10 -4.38
N LYS A 135 18.59 -7.36 -4.51
CA LYS A 135 19.62 -6.32 -4.34
C LYS A 135 19.36 -5.16 -5.31
N ASP A 136 19.65 -3.93 -4.86
CA ASP A 136 19.51 -2.68 -5.61
C ASP A 136 18.07 -2.34 -6.01
N THR A 137 17.06 -2.98 -5.38
CA THR A 137 15.64 -2.65 -5.55
C THR A 137 15.39 -1.18 -5.24
N LYS A 138 14.63 -0.48 -6.09
CA LYS A 138 14.32 0.94 -5.89
C LYS A 138 12.86 1.21 -5.58
N ASN A 139 11.96 0.54 -6.30
CA ASN A 139 10.53 0.79 -6.21
C ASN A 139 9.81 -0.51 -5.95
N ILE A 140 8.95 -0.50 -4.95
CA ILE A 140 8.03 -1.59 -4.66
C ILE A 140 6.64 -0.99 -4.65
N GLU A 141 5.70 -1.67 -5.29
CA GLU A 141 4.33 -1.21 -5.38
C GLU A 141 3.36 -2.32 -5.03
N VAL A 142 2.50 -2.05 -4.05
CA VAL A 142 1.44 -2.93 -3.61
C VAL A 142 0.11 -2.38 -4.12
N ILE A 143 -0.50 -3.06 -5.07
CA ILE A 143 -1.74 -2.66 -5.73
C ILE A 143 -2.90 -3.45 -5.13
N GLY A 144 -3.94 -2.74 -4.69
CA GLY A 144 -5.19 -3.30 -4.18
C GLY A 144 -6.40 -2.96 -5.04
N SER A 145 -7.59 -3.14 -4.46
CA SER A 145 -8.88 -2.77 -5.05
C SER A 145 -9.40 -1.44 -4.52
N TYR A 146 -8.90 -1.02 -3.36
CA TYR A 146 -9.18 0.24 -2.69
C TYR A 146 -7.93 0.73 -1.97
N VAL A 147 -7.70 2.05 -2.03
CA VAL A 147 -6.73 2.75 -1.20
C VAL A 147 -7.41 4.02 -0.67
N VAL A 148 -7.03 4.45 0.53
CA VAL A 148 -7.50 5.71 1.09
C VAL A 148 -7.12 6.87 0.15
N PRO A 149 -8.08 7.72 -0.27
CA PRO A 149 -7.78 8.85 -1.13
C PRO A 149 -6.85 9.86 -0.45
N GLU A 150 -5.98 10.51 -1.21
CA GLU A 150 -5.10 11.59 -0.71
C GLU A 150 -5.87 12.82 -0.23
N PHE A 151 -7.07 13.05 -0.78
CA PHE A 151 -7.96 14.12 -0.39
C PHE A 151 -9.21 13.52 0.24
N GLY A 152 -9.55 13.96 1.44
CA GLY A 152 -10.74 13.55 2.14
C GLY A 152 -12.01 14.13 1.51
N VAL A 153 -13.10 14.00 2.24
CA VAL A 153 -14.44 14.31 1.71
C VAL A 153 -14.64 15.82 1.48
N PHE A 154 -13.94 16.69 2.22
CA PHE A 154 -14.16 18.13 2.15
C PHE A 154 -13.71 18.77 0.83
N PRO A 155 -12.47 18.55 0.32
CA PRO A 155 -12.09 19.04 -1.01
C PRO A 155 -13.03 18.58 -2.12
N ILE A 156 -13.48 17.32 -2.06
CA ILE A 156 -14.43 16.74 -3.03
C ILE A 156 -15.79 17.45 -2.96
N MET A 157 -16.31 17.72 -1.77
CA MET A 157 -17.57 18.45 -1.61
C MET A 157 -17.48 19.89 -2.12
N ILE A 158 -16.40 20.59 -1.79
CA ILE A 158 -16.17 21.96 -2.27
C ILE A 158 -16.10 21.98 -3.80
N LEU A 159 -15.32 21.06 -4.40
CA LEU A 159 -15.22 20.93 -5.85
C LEU A 159 -16.60 20.68 -6.50
N GLY A 160 -17.42 19.81 -5.91
CA GLY A 160 -18.77 19.53 -6.38
C GLY A 160 -19.69 20.75 -6.34
N ILE A 161 -19.70 21.49 -5.24
CA ILE A 161 -20.50 22.72 -5.09
C ILE A 161 -20.05 23.79 -6.09
N THR A 162 -18.73 23.97 -6.25
CA THR A 162 -18.17 24.92 -7.21
C THR A 162 -18.54 24.56 -8.65
N LEU A 163 -18.44 23.29 -9.05
CA LEU A 163 -18.83 22.83 -10.38
C LEU A 163 -20.31 23.10 -10.66
N VAL A 164 -21.20 22.76 -9.72
CA VAL A 164 -22.65 23.01 -9.85
C VAL A 164 -22.93 24.52 -9.96
N GLY A 165 -22.27 25.34 -9.14
CA GLY A 165 -22.39 26.80 -9.18
C GLY A 165 -21.97 27.39 -10.53
N ILE A 166 -20.83 26.95 -11.07
CA ILE A 166 -20.34 27.38 -12.39
C ILE A 166 -21.33 26.97 -13.48
N VAL A 167 -21.82 25.74 -13.49
CA VAL A 167 -22.78 25.26 -14.50
C VAL A 167 -24.09 26.06 -14.43
N TYR A 168 -24.59 26.34 -13.23
CA TYR A 168 -25.80 27.14 -13.03
C TYR A 168 -25.63 28.57 -13.53
N LEU A 169 -24.52 29.23 -13.17
CA LEU A 169 -24.19 30.57 -13.65
C LEU A 169 -23.98 30.59 -15.17
N ALA A 170 -23.24 29.64 -15.73
CA ALA A 170 -23.02 29.53 -17.17
C ALA A 170 -24.34 29.38 -17.94
N ARG A 171 -25.28 28.59 -17.43
CA ARG A 171 -26.61 28.39 -18.04
C ARG A 171 -27.52 29.61 -17.92
N ASN A 172 -27.41 30.37 -16.83
CA ASN A 172 -28.26 31.54 -16.57
C ASN A 172 -27.65 32.86 -17.11
N SER A 173 -26.35 32.88 -17.41
CA SER A 173 -25.66 34.08 -17.85
C SER A 173 -25.80 34.30 -19.36
N ARG A 174 -26.65 35.27 -19.75
CA ARG A 174 -26.50 36.01 -21.02
C ARG A 174 -25.25 36.92 -21.02
N PHE A 175 -24.28 36.67 -20.14
CA PHE A 175 -23.20 37.60 -19.79
C PHE A 175 -22.07 37.62 -20.82
N PHE A 176 -21.96 36.58 -21.67
CA PHE A 176 -21.08 36.60 -22.85
C PHE A 176 -21.75 37.13 -24.13
N ASN A 177 -23.02 37.53 -24.07
CA ASN A 177 -23.77 38.00 -25.25
C ASN A 177 -23.90 39.54 -25.32
N THR A 178 -22.96 40.26 -24.70
CA THR A 178 -22.85 41.72 -24.89
C THR A 178 -22.08 42.00 -26.17
N ARG A 179 -22.86 42.09 -27.26
CA ARG A 179 -22.63 42.77 -28.54
C ARG A 179 -21.27 43.47 -28.69
N ILE A 180 -20.43 42.91 -29.55
CA ILE A 180 -19.46 43.68 -30.34
C ILE A 180 -20.28 44.29 -31.49
N ASN A 181 -20.60 45.59 -31.40
CA ASN A 181 -21.17 46.38 -32.49
C ASN A 181 -20.61 47.79 -32.42
#